data_AF-A0A2S7U1Y4-F1
#
_entry.id   AF-A0A2S7U1Y4-F1
#
_cell.length_a   1.000
_cell.length_b   1.000
_cell.length_c   1.000
_cell.angle_alpha   90.00
_cell.angle_beta   90.00
_cell.angle_gamma   90.00
#
_symmetry.space_group_name_H-M   'P 1'
#
loop_
_entity.id
_entity.type
_entity.pdbx_description
1 polymer ?
#
loop_
_entity_poly.entity_id
_entity_poly.type
_entity_poly.pdbx_seq_one_letter_code
_entity_poly.pdbx_strand_id
1 'polypeptide(L)'
;MGGALGFLYAFDSLYMSSMKGLYRIRDTDGDDQYDEFKLLKKLGVGYEHSAHSIIKSEDGKALYLVTGNHTAVPAGVENLQPPVWQKDSLLTAMPDTMGHAVSIKAPAGWICRISPDGEKWEMIASGFRNPVDLAINQQGELFTFDSDLEFDVGSPWYRPTRVNHVTSASEFGWRSGSAKWPEYFADSNGAVINVGPGSPTGISFGHHSNFPSQYQDKLFVCDWTFGTIYTVEMKEDGSSYTGTKKEFLHGNPLNISAMRFGPDGHMYFIMGGRNTASKLYRIRHTGEKNQVAPRALIKNQGLRDLRHSLEQCHGNNTAGVKAIDKAWPHLAHPDRNIRYAARLAIENQNVQLWQDKVFSESDPRRIIYSAIALCRHGNKSLSGKVLKKTQ
;
A
#
# COMPACT_ATOMS: atom_id res chain seq x y z
N MET A 1 -13.85 -3.61 -24.62
CA MET A 1 -13.11 -4.28 -23.51
C MET A 1 -13.94 -4.15 -22.23
N GLY A 2 -14.38 -5.25 -21.62
CA GLY A 2 -15.04 -5.23 -20.31
C GLY A 2 -14.04 -5.53 -19.19
N GLY A 3 -14.25 -4.95 -18.00
CA GLY A 3 -13.40 -5.18 -16.82
C GLY A 3 -12.11 -4.36 -16.76
N ALA A 4 -12.14 -3.13 -17.29
CA ALA A 4 -11.15 -2.11 -16.93
C ALA A 4 -11.45 -1.58 -15.53
N LEU A 5 -10.41 -1.38 -14.72
CA LEU A 5 -10.54 -1.02 -13.30
C LEU A 5 -9.73 0.24 -12.94
N GLY A 6 -8.76 0.62 -13.75
CA GLY A 6 -7.97 1.83 -13.54
C GLY A 6 -7.59 2.49 -14.86
N PHE A 7 -7.58 3.81 -14.84
CA PHE A 7 -7.19 4.66 -15.97
C PHE A 7 -6.31 5.79 -15.46
N LEU A 8 -5.29 6.13 -16.25
CA LEU A 8 -4.45 7.31 -16.02
C LEU A 8 -3.96 7.85 -17.36
N TYR A 9 -4.18 9.13 -17.61
CA TYR A 9 -3.48 9.84 -18.66
C TYR A 9 -2.17 10.41 -18.12
N ALA A 10 -1.03 9.99 -18.67
CA ALA A 10 0.31 10.44 -18.30
C ALA A 10 1.29 10.14 -19.44
N PHE A 11 2.45 10.81 -19.49
CA PHE A 11 3.51 10.51 -20.46
C PHE A 11 2.99 10.41 -21.92
N ASP A 12 2.09 11.31 -22.29
CA ASP A 12 1.42 11.39 -23.60
C ASP A 12 0.73 10.07 -23.98
N SER A 13 0.12 9.38 -23.02
CA SER A 13 -0.54 8.09 -23.21
C SER A 13 -1.64 7.87 -22.17
N LEU A 14 -2.67 7.13 -22.58
CA LEU A 14 -3.65 6.57 -21.66
C LEU A 14 -3.18 5.20 -21.20
N TYR A 15 -2.88 5.07 -19.92
CA TYR A 15 -2.65 3.79 -19.28
C TYR A 15 -3.97 3.22 -18.76
N MET A 16 -4.20 1.94 -19.02
CA MET A 16 -5.39 1.22 -18.57
C MET A 16 -4.98 -0.09 -17.91
N SER A 17 -5.45 -0.30 -16.68
CA SER A 17 -5.41 -1.61 -16.03
C SER A 17 -6.76 -2.30 -16.20
N SER A 18 -6.71 -3.61 -16.35
CA SER A 18 -7.89 -4.44 -16.47
C SER A 18 -7.65 -5.78 -15.78
N MET A 19 -8.71 -6.59 -15.70
CA MET A 19 -8.61 -7.98 -15.25
C MET A 19 -7.61 -8.82 -16.06
N LYS A 20 -7.17 -8.39 -17.25
CA LYS A 20 -6.27 -9.17 -18.12
C LYS A 20 -4.83 -8.64 -18.17
N GLY A 21 -4.62 -7.38 -17.85
CA GLY A 21 -3.31 -6.75 -18.09
C GLY A 21 -3.29 -5.24 -17.92
N LEU A 22 -2.06 -4.72 -17.98
CA LEU A 22 -1.75 -3.30 -18.09
C LEU A 22 -1.49 -2.95 -19.55
N TYR A 23 -2.15 -1.90 -20.03
CA TYR A 23 -2.09 -1.44 -21.42
C TYR A 23 -1.61 0.00 -21.47
N ARG A 24 -0.93 0.35 -22.56
CA ARG A 24 -0.65 1.72 -22.98
C ARG A 24 -1.41 1.97 -24.27
N ILE A 25 -2.18 3.04 -24.29
CA ILE A 25 -3.09 3.41 -25.36
C ILE A 25 -2.71 4.80 -25.86
N ARG A 26 -2.61 4.97 -27.18
CA ARG A 26 -2.19 6.22 -27.82
C ARG A 26 -3.11 6.56 -28.99
N ASP A 27 -3.21 7.87 -29.21
CA ASP A 27 -3.63 8.46 -30.48
C ASP A 27 -2.31 8.77 -31.21
N THR A 28 -2.07 8.12 -32.34
CA THR A 28 -0.80 8.24 -33.07
C THR A 28 -0.87 9.13 -34.31
N ASP A 29 -2.06 9.58 -34.71
CA ASP A 29 -2.28 10.46 -35.85
C ASP A 29 -2.85 11.85 -35.50
N GLY A 30 -3.23 12.06 -34.24
CA GLY A 30 -3.67 13.34 -33.68
C GLY A 30 -5.13 13.68 -33.98
N ASP A 31 -5.97 12.68 -34.25
CA ASP A 31 -7.39 12.86 -34.57
C ASP A 31 -8.32 12.89 -33.34
N ASP A 32 -7.77 12.85 -32.12
CA ASP A 32 -8.48 12.75 -30.83
C ASP A 32 -9.22 11.40 -30.66
N GLN A 33 -8.77 10.36 -31.35
CA GLN A 33 -9.20 8.98 -31.17
C GLN A 33 -8.00 8.05 -30.91
N TYR A 34 -8.15 7.19 -29.91
CA TYR A 34 -7.14 6.18 -29.62
C TYR A 34 -7.11 5.10 -30.72
N ASP A 35 -5.96 4.89 -31.33
CA ASP A 35 -5.73 3.98 -32.47
C ASP A 35 -4.74 2.84 -32.15
N GLU A 36 -3.87 3.02 -31.16
CA GLU A 36 -2.88 2.02 -30.74
C GLU A 36 -3.18 1.48 -29.33
N PHE A 37 -3.30 0.16 -29.19
CA PHE A 37 -3.55 -0.54 -27.92
C PHE A 37 -2.44 -1.55 -27.62
N LYS A 38 -1.37 -1.11 -26.95
CA LYS A 38 -0.23 -1.95 -26.60
C LYS A 38 -0.41 -2.60 -25.22
N LEU A 39 -0.40 -3.94 -25.17
CA LEU A 39 -0.29 -4.66 -23.90
C LEU A 39 1.14 -4.53 -23.36
N LEU A 40 1.31 -3.90 -22.20
CA LEU A 40 2.61 -3.77 -21.53
C LEU A 40 2.95 -5.00 -20.71
N LYS A 41 1.98 -5.52 -19.95
CA LYS A 41 2.16 -6.71 -19.12
C LYS A 41 0.84 -7.44 -18.96
N LYS A 42 0.86 -8.76 -19.17
CA LYS A 42 -0.27 -9.64 -18.83
C LYS A 42 -0.36 -9.77 -17.31
N LEU A 43 -1.56 -9.62 -16.77
CA LEU A 43 -1.85 -9.75 -15.35
C LEU A 43 -2.87 -10.86 -15.12
N GLY A 44 -2.87 -11.45 -13.92
CA GLY A 44 -3.81 -12.49 -13.54
C GLY A 44 -5.24 -11.96 -13.38
N VAL A 45 -6.21 -12.73 -13.87
CA VAL A 45 -7.65 -12.44 -13.71
C VAL A 45 -8.06 -12.69 -12.28
N GLY A 46 -8.29 -11.62 -11.52
CA GLY A 46 -8.72 -11.66 -10.12
C GLY A 46 -10.15 -11.16 -9.88
N TYR A 47 -10.94 -10.97 -10.94
CA TYR A 47 -12.26 -10.33 -10.88
C TYR A 47 -12.22 -8.98 -10.14
N GLU A 48 -13.01 -8.81 -9.08
CA GLU A 48 -13.05 -7.61 -8.24
C GLU A 48 -11.72 -7.34 -7.49
N HIS A 49 -10.85 -8.34 -7.37
CA HIS A 49 -9.56 -8.26 -6.69
C HIS A 49 -8.39 -8.30 -7.69
N SER A 50 -8.61 -7.71 -8.87
CA SER A 50 -7.60 -7.62 -9.92
C SER A 50 -6.68 -6.39 -9.74
N ALA A 51 -5.93 -6.05 -10.79
CA ALA A 51 -5.24 -4.77 -10.88
C ALA A 51 -6.23 -3.60 -11.01
N HIS A 52 -6.06 -2.56 -10.19
CA HIS A 52 -6.93 -1.40 -10.07
C HIS A 52 -6.20 -0.11 -10.48
N SER A 53 -6.18 0.91 -9.64
CA SER A 53 -5.76 2.25 -10.02
C SER A 53 -4.29 2.34 -10.43
N ILE A 54 -4.04 3.31 -11.32
CA ILE A 54 -2.72 3.72 -11.77
C ILE A 54 -2.58 5.20 -11.39
N ILE A 55 -1.47 5.58 -10.77
CA ILE A 55 -1.14 6.99 -10.50
C ILE A 55 0.30 7.28 -10.94
N LYS A 56 0.65 8.56 -11.12
CA LYS A 56 2.05 8.95 -11.27
C LYS A 56 2.78 8.78 -9.93
N SER A 57 4.07 8.46 -9.99
CA SER A 57 4.95 8.50 -8.82
C SER A 57 5.09 9.92 -8.28
N GLU A 58 5.57 10.02 -7.05
CA GLU A 58 5.82 11.27 -6.33
C GLU A 58 6.76 12.22 -7.07
N ASP A 59 7.74 11.67 -7.80
CA ASP A 59 8.67 12.43 -8.65
C ASP A 59 8.13 12.72 -10.06
N GLY A 60 6.96 12.19 -10.41
CA GLY A 60 6.32 12.31 -11.72
C GLY A 60 7.02 11.57 -12.87
N LYS A 61 7.98 10.69 -12.58
CA LYS A 61 8.82 10.01 -13.60
C LYS A 61 8.46 8.55 -13.84
N ALA A 62 7.57 7.99 -13.02
CA ALA A 62 7.12 6.61 -13.09
C ALA A 62 5.62 6.52 -12.81
N LEU A 63 5.10 5.29 -12.86
CA LEU A 63 3.74 4.93 -12.52
C LEU A 63 3.75 4.07 -11.26
N TYR A 64 2.72 4.21 -10.43
CA TYR A 64 2.34 3.18 -9.46
C TYR A 64 1.11 2.44 -9.97
N LEU A 65 1.12 1.11 -9.86
CA LEU A 65 -0.02 0.24 -10.09
C LEU A 65 -0.33 -0.52 -8.80
N VAL A 66 -1.59 -0.51 -8.37
CA VAL A 66 -2.07 -1.28 -7.22
C VAL A 66 -2.92 -2.46 -7.65
N THR A 67 -2.81 -3.59 -6.94
CA THR A 67 -3.63 -4.78 -7.20
C THR A 67 -4.16 -5.42 -5.94
N GLY A 68 -5.31 -6.11 -6.08
CA GLY A 68 -5.83 -7.02 -5.08
C GLY A 68 -5.05 -8.33 -4.98
N ASN A 69 -5.44 -9.13 -3.99
CA ASN A 69 -4.83 -10.42 -3.64
C ASN A 69 -5.06 -11.54 -4.65
N HIS A 70 -6.01 -11.41 -5.59
CA HIS A 70 -6.24 -12.44 -6.60
C HIS A 70 -5.35 -12.29 -7.84
N THR A 71 -4.66 -11.16 -8.00
CA THR A 71 -3.66 -11.00 -9.06
C THR A 71 -2.28 -11.38 -8.53
N ALA A 72 -1.71 -12.47 -9.04
CA ALA A 72 -0.32 -12.83 -8.73
C ALA A 72 0.66 -11.78 -9.28
N VAL A 73 1.77 -11.59 -8.56
CA VAL A 73 2.89 -10.77 -9.06
C VAL A 73 3.43 -11.40 -10.34
N PRO A 74 3.59 -10.63 -11.45
CA PRO A 74 4.16 -11.16 -12.68
C PRO A 74 5.58 -11.72 -12.49
N ALA A 75 5.93 -12.75 -13.27
CA ALA A 75 7.27 -13.30 -13.25
C ALA A 75 8.31 -12.24 -13.69
N GLY A 76 9.48 -12.24 -13.04
CA GLY A 76 10.59 -11.34 -13.35
C GLY A 76 10.44 -9.91 -12.81
N VAL A 77 9.43 -9.62 -11.98
CA VAL A 77 9.33 -8.35 -11.25
C VAL A 77 10.37 -8.32 -10.13
N GLU A 78 11.14 -7.25 -10.07
CA GLU A 78 12.10 -7.00 -8.99
C GLU A 78 11.33 -6.69 -7.70
N ASN A 79 11.84 -7.09 -6.54
CA ASN A 79 11.16 -6.89 -5.27
C ASN A 79 12.06 -6.12 -4.32
N LEU A 80 11.56 -5.03 -3.73
CA LEU A 80 12.25 -4.36 -2.63
C LEU A 80 12.28 -5.22 -1.36
N GLN A 81 11.29 -6.12 -1.25
CA GLN A 81 11.20 -7.15 -0.23
C GLN A 81 12.03 -8.37 -0.62
N PRO A 82 12.84 -8.93 0.29
CA PRO A 82 13.40 -10.24 0.06
C PRO A 82 12.29 -11.28 -0.10
N PRO A 83 12.39 -12.20 -1.07
CA PRO A 83 11.30 -13.10 -1.45
C PRO A 83 11.13 -14.30 -0.50
N VAL A 84 10.96 -14.02 0.80
CA VAL A 84 10.79 -15.00 1.88
C VAL A 84 9.32 -15.05 2.34
N TRP A 85 8.52 -15.74 1.55
CA TRP A 85 7.04 -15.77 1.62
C TRP A 85 6.46 -16.95 2.41
N GLN A 86 7.31 -17.69 3.10
CA GLN A 86 6.90 -18.85 3.90
C GLN A 86 5.90 -18.44 4.99
N LYS A 87 5.08 -19.42 5.41
CA LYS A 87 4.11 -19.22 6.50
C LYS A 87 4.74 -19.72 7.80
N ASP A 88 4.92 -18.80 8.74
CA ASP A 88 5.52 -19.09 10.05
C ASP A 88 4.44 -19.19 11.13
N SER A 89 3.47 -20.09 10.94
CA SER A 89 2.39 -20.34 11.90
C SER A 89 2.55 -21.70 12.56
N LEU A 90 2.47 -21.72 13.90
CA LEU A 90 2.42 -22.96 14.67
C LEU A 90 1.11 -23.73 14.46
N LEU A 91 0.03 -23.01 14.17
CA LEU A 91 -1.30 -23.56 13.97
C LEU A 91 -1.67 -23.56 12.49
N THR A 92 -2.39 -24.59 12.07
CA THR A 92 -3.02 -24.62 10.74
C THR A 92 -4.03 -23.48 10.63
N ALA A 93 -3.94 -22.73 9.54
CA ALA A 93 -4.87 -21.66 9.25
C ALA A 93 -6.28 -22.24 9.01
N MET A 94 -7.29 -21.63 9.63
CA MET A 94 -8.68 -21.88 9.25
C MET A 94 -8.94 -21.20 7.91
N PRO A 95 -9.40 -21.93 6.88
CA PRO A 95 -9.75 -21.32 5.60
C PRO A 95 -10.95 -20.38 5.76
N ASP A 96 -11.10 -19.46 4.81
CA ASP A 96 -12.32 -18.66 4.70
C ASP A 96 -13.53 -19.57 4.47
N THR A 97 -14.62 -19.35 5.21
CA THR A 97 -15.81 -20.22 5.19
C THR A 97 -16.57 -20.15 3.88
N MET A 98 -16.43 -19.06 3.11
CA MET A 98 -17.01 -18.87 1.78
C MET A 98 -16.02 -19.25 0.66
N GLY A 99 -14.86 -19.80 0.99
CA GLY A 99 -13.84 -20.22 0.03
C GLY A 99 -13.03 -19.07 -0.58
N HIS A 100 -13.19 -17.83 -0.10
CA HIS A 100 -12.50 -16.67 -0.63
C HIS A 100 -10.98 -16.78 -0.47
N ALA A 101 -10.26 -16.70 -1.60
CA ALA A 101 -8.79 -16.70 -1.68
C ALA A 101 -8.06 -17.90 -1.03
N VAL A 102 -8.74 -19.03 -0.78
CA VAL A 102 -8.16 -20.21 -0.09
C VAL A 102 -6.91 -20.76 -0.77
N SER A 103 -6.81 -20.66 -2.10
CA SER A 103 -5.67 -21.13 -2.89
C SER A 103 -4.57 -20.09 -3.11
N ILE A 104 -4.78 -18.84 -2.69
CA ILE A 104 -3.85 -17.73 -2.94
C ILE A 104 -2.70 -17.76 -1.92
N LYS A 105 -1.48 -17.54 -2.42
CA LYS A 105 -0.24 -17.52 -1.63
C LYS A 105 0.36 -16.12 -1.59
N ALA A 106 1.17 -15.85 -0.57
CA ALA A 106 1.99 -14.65 -0.55
C ALA A 106 3.11 -14.72 -1.62
N PRO A 107 3.56 -13.58 -2.17
CA PRO A 107 3.04 -12.24 -1.94
C PRO A 107 1.71 -12.04 -2.68
N ALA A 108 0.74 -11.40 -2.01
CA ALA A 108 -0.58 -11.15 -2.55
C ALA A 108 -1.07 -9.79 -2.10
N GLY A 109 -1.77 -9.10 -3.02
CA GLY A 109 -2.12 -7.70 -2.91
C GLY A 109 -0.83 -6.89 -2.93
N TRP A 110 -0.53 -6.21 -4.02
CA TRP A 110 0.78 -5.61 -4.21
C TRP A 110 0.69 -4.28 -4.92
N ILE A 111 1.75 -3.49 -4.75
CA ILE A 111 1.94 -2.22 -5.44
C ILE A 111 3.28 -2.28 -6.16
N CYS A 112 3.27 -2.01 -7.47
CA CYS A 112 4.49 -1.90 -8.27
C CYS A 112 4.74 -0.46 -8.70
N ARG A 113 6.02 -0.05 -8.67
CA ARG A 113 6.54 1.09 -9.43
C ARG A 113 6.93 0.62 -10.83
N ILE A 114 6.51 1.34 -11.85
CA ILE A 114 6.62 0.93 -13.26
C ILE A 114 7.18 2.09 -14.09
N SER A 115 8.16 1.83 -14.94
CA SER A 115 8.66 2.84 -15.89
C SER A 115 7.57 3.21 -16.91
N PRO A 116 7.57 4.43 -17.47
CA PRO A 116 6.53 4.87 -18.42
C PRO A 116 6.35 3.95 -19.65
N ASP A 117 7.42 3.31 -20.10
CA ASP A 117 7.40 2.33 -21.20
C ASP A 117 6.85 0.95 -20.79
N GLY A 118 6.69 0.68 -19.49
CA GLY A 118 6.24 -0.60 -18.95
C GLY A 118 7.31 -1.69 -18.86
N GLU A 119 8.58 -1.38 -19.12
CA GLU A 119 9.67 -2.36 -19.18
C GLU A 119 10.20 -2.74 -17.79
N LYS A 120 10.40 -1.75 -16.91
CA LYS A 120 10.91 -1.95 -15.55
C LYS A 120 9.77 -1.97 -14.54
N TRP A 121 9.75 -3.01 -13.73
CA TRP A 121 8.75 -3.23 -12.69
C TRP A 121 9.45 -3.58 -11.39
N GLU A 122 9.10 -2.85 -10.34
CA GLU A 122 9.60 -3.08 -9.00
C GLU A 122 8.43 -3.12 -8.01
N MET A 123 8.24 -4.25 -7.33
CA MET A 123 7.26 -4.37 -6.26
C MET A 123 7.77 -3.64 -5.02
N ILE A 124 7.09 -2.56 -4.67
CA ILE A 124 7.46 -1.69 -3.54
C ILE A 124 6.81 -2.11 -2.23
N ALA A 125 5.66 -2.77 -2.29
CA ALA A 125 4.90 -3.23 -1.12
C ALA A 125 3.96 -4.38 -1.47
N SER A 126 3.60 -5.18 -0.45
CA SER A 126 2.68 -6.30 -0.60
C SER A 126 1.88 -6.61 0.68
N GLY A 127 1.06 -7.66 0.65
CA GLY A 127 0.34 -8.15 1.82
C GLY A 127 -0.98 -7.41 2.07
N PHE A 128 -1.65 -6.99 1.00
CA PHE A 128 -2.98 -6.39 1.04
C PHE A 128 -4.08 -7.38 0.66
N ARG A 129 -5.35 -7.09 1.00
CA ARG A 129 -6.49 -7.85 0.46
C ARG A 129 -6.94 -7.28 -0.88
N ASN A 130 -7.45 -6.06 -0.89
CA ASN A 130 -7.94 -5.41 -2.10
C ASN A 130 -7.83 -3.88 -2.01
N PRO A 131 -6.62 -3.34 -2.03
CA PRO A 131 -6.41 -1.91 -2.14
C PRO A 131 -6.79 -1.48 -3.57
N VAL A 132 -7.85 -0.70 -3.71
CA VAL A 132 -8.40 -0.34 -5.02
C VAL A 132 -7.75 0.92 -5.61
N ASP A 133 -7.11 1.72 -4.77
CA ASP A 133 -6.68 3.06 -5.15
C ASP A 133 -5.49 3.57 -4.32
N LEU A 134 -4.80 4.59 -4.84
CA LEU A 134 -3.57 5.16 -4.30
C LEU A 134 -3.64 6.68 -4.23
N ALA A 135 -3.02 7.26 -3.21
CA ALA A 135 -2.86 8.70 -3.09
C ALA A 135 -1.48 9.05 -2.53
N ILE A 136 -0.91 10.16 -3.00
CA ILE A 136 0.38 10.68 -2.52
C ILE A 136 0.13 12.01 -1.81
N ASN A 137 0.73 12.17 -0.62
CA ASN A 137 0.63 13.43 0.12
C ASN A 137 1.69 14.45 -0.36
N GLN A 138 1.62 15.68 0.17
CA GLN A 138 2.60 16.74 -0.14
C GLN A 138 4.06 16.40 0.21
N GLN A 139 4.31 15.44 1.09
CA GLN A 139 5.65 14.99 1.47
C GLN A 139 6.20 13.89 0.54
N GLY A 140 5.44 13.49 -0.48
CA GLY A 140 5.83 12.43 -1.41
C GLY A 140 5.56 11.01 -0.90
N GLU A 141 4.74 10.87 0.15
CA GLU A 141 4.48 9.60 0.82
C GLU A 141 3.23 8.95 0.26
N LEU A 142 3.29 7.63 0.00
CA LEU A 142 2.26 6.88 -0.69
C LEU A 142 1.27 6.24 0.29
N PHE A 143 -0.02 6.33 0.00
CA PHE A 143 -1.09 5.76 0.81
C PHE A 143 -2.05 4.93 -0.04
N THR A 144 -2.68 3.97 0.62
CA THR A 144 -3.77 3.18 0.04
C THR A 144 -4.87 2.91 1.07
N PHE A 145 -6.02 2.44 0.61
CA PHE A 145 -7.16 2.06 1.45
C PHE A 145 -7.55 0.60 1.14
N ASP A 146 -7.20 -0.31 2.05
CA ASP A 146 -7.32 -1.77 1.89
C ASP A 146 -8.63 -2.29 2.46
N SER A 147 -9.24 -3.28 1.79
CA SER A 147 -10.54 -3.86 2.16
C SER A 147 -10.47 -4.80 3.37
N ASP A 148 -11.56 -4.89 4.12
CA ASP A 148 -11.76 -5.92 5.13
C ASP A 148 -12.13 -7.28 4.51
N LEU A 149 -12.47 -8.28 5.33
CA LEU A 149 -13.24 -9.44 4.89
C LEU A 149 -14.49 -9.52 5.76
N GLU A 150 -15.64 -9.21 5.18
CA GLU A 150 -16.90 -9.03 5.90
C GLU A 150 -17.34 -10.30 6.64
N PHE A 151 -16.98 -11.47 6.13
CA PHE A 151 -17.29 -12.78 6.74
C PHE A 151 -16.48 -13.05 8.01
N ASP A 152 -15.40 -12.29 8.25
CA ASP A 152 -14.60 -12.42 9.46
C ASP A 152 -15.11 -11.52 10.60
N VAL A 153 -16.11 -10.66 10.40
CA VAL A 153 -16.58 -9.72 11.43
C VAL A 153 -16.97 -10.49 12.71
N GLY A 154 -16.40 -10.04 13.84
CA GLY A 154 -16.58 -10.69 15.15
C GLY A 154 -15.56 -11.79 15.47
N SER A 155 -14.75 -12.22 14.51
CA SER A 155 -13.65 -13.17 14.76
C SER A 155 -12.40 -12.46 15.33
N PRO A 156 -11.52 -13.18 16.08
CA PRO A 156 -10.26 -12.63 16.58
C PRO A 156 -9.26 -12.20 15.49
N TRP A 157 -9.42 -12.66 14.25
CA TRP A 157 -8.56 -12.31 13.12
C TRP A 157 -9.22 -11.32 12.15
N TYR A 158 -10.39 -10.77 12.51
CA TYR A 158 -11.02 -9.72 11.73
C TYR A 158 -10.06 -8.55 11.54
N ARG A 159 -9.94 -8.11 10.30
CA ARG A 159 -9.15 -6.94 9.92
C ARG A 159 -10.09 -5.99 9.19
N PRO A 160 -10.40 -4.81 9.76
CA PRO A 160 -11.29 -3.85 9.14
C PRO A 160 -10.64 -3.19 7.92
N THR A 161 -11.44 -2.41 7.18
CA THR A 161 -10.92 -1.51 6.16
C THR A 161 -9.98 -0.53 6.81
N ARG A 162 -8.90 -0.17 6.14
CA ARG A 162 -7.83 0.59 6.78
C ARG A 162 -6.99 1.38 5.79
N VAL A 163 -6.57 2.56 6.22
CA VAL A 163 -5.59 3.35 5.49
C VAL A 163 -4.21 2.86 5.84
N ASN A 164 -3.40 2.57 4.83
CA ASN A 164 -2.02 2.14 4.99
C ASN A 164 -1.07 3.20 4.43
N HIS A 165 0.00 3.49 5.18
CA HIS A 165 1.15 4.23 4.68
C HIS A 165 2.12 3.24 4.03
N VAL A 166 2.23 3.32 2.71
CA VAL A 166 2.97 2.40 1.86
C VAL A 166 4.43 2.84 1.78
N THR A 167 5.24 2.32 2.68
CA THR A 167 6.69 2.56 2.72
C THR A 167 7.44 1.52 1.88
N SER A 168 8.72 1.79 1.59
CA SER A 168 9.55 0.86 0.81
C SER A 168 9.66 -0.51 1.49
N ALA A 169 9.49 -1.57 0.69
CA ALA A 169 9.48 -2.97 1.10
C ALA A 169 8.41 -3.32 2.16
N SER A 170 7.35 -2.53 2.31
CA SER A 170 6.33 -2.77 3.34
C SER A 170 5.45 -3.99 3.05
N GLU A 171 5.20 -4.79 4.08
CA GLU A 171 4.21 -5.86 4.08
C GLU A 171 3.09 -5.56 5.07
N PHE A 172 1.84 -5.77 4.63
CA PHE A 172 0.66 -5.52 5.46
C PHE A 172 -0.02 -6.80 5.97
N GLY A 173 0.66 -7.94 5.77
CA GLY A 173 0.38 -9.21 6.45
C GLY A 173 -0.90 -9.92 6.02
N TRP A 174 -1.44 -9.64 4.83
CA TRP A 174 -2.55 -10.42 4.30
C TRP A 174 -2.13 -11.88 4.07
N ARG A 175 -2.96 -12.81 4.53
CA ARG A 175 -2.91 -14.24 4.22
C ARG A 175 -4.35 -14.74 4.13
N SER A 176 -4.59 -15.86 3.45
CA SER A 176 -5.92 -16.46 3.40
C SER A 176 -6.41 -16.91 4.78
N GLY A 177 -7.70 -16.71 5.05
CA GLY A 177 -8.38 -17.15 6.26
C GLY A 177 -7.75 -16.57 7.54
N SER A 178 -7.62 -17.39 8.57
CA SER A 178 -7.14 -16.96 9.89
C SER A 178 -5.63 -16.75 10.00
N ALA A 179 -4.86 -16.93 8.92
CA ALA A 179 -3.39 -16.77 8.94
C ALA A 179 -2.90 -15.31 8.81
N LYS A 180 -3.83 -14.35 8.72
CA LYS A 180 -3.52 -12.92 8.60
C LYS A 180 -2.66 -12.48 9.78
N TRP A 181 -1.61 -11.70 9.51
CA TRP A 181 -0.79 -11.16 10.60
C TRP A 181 -1.53 -10.04 11.32
N PRO A 182 -1.59 -10.05 12.65
CA PRO A 182 -2.00 -8.89 13.42
C PRO A 182 -1.12 -7.67 13.11
N GLU A 183 -1.70 -6.46 13.16
CA GLU A 183 -1.00 -5.22 12.83
C GLU A 183 0.13 -4.85 13.81
N TYR A 184 0.10 -5.41 15.01
CA TYR A 184 1.13 -5.23 16.04
C TYR A 184 2.33 -6.17 15.86
N PHE A 185 2.27 -7.14 14.94
CA PHE A 185 3.44 -7.96 14.62
C PHE A 185 4.54 -7.07 14.05
N ALA A 186 5.78 -7.32 14.45
CA ALA A 186 6.94 -6.59 13.93
C ALA A 186 7.16 -6.82 12.42
N ASP A 187 6.62 -7.92 11.89
CA ASP A 187 6.61 -8.25 10.45
C ASP A 187 5.60 -7.45 9.62
N SER A 188 4.62 -6.84 10.27
CA SER A 188 3.59 -6.03 9.62
C SER A 188 3.95 -4.55 9.76
N ASN A 189 3.79 -3.78 8.69
CA ASN A 189 3.96 -2.32 8.78
C ASN A 189 2.77 -1.64 9.50
N GLY A 190 1.63 -2.34 9.60
CA GLY A 190 0.43 -1.87 10.30
C GLY A 190 -0.43 -0.90 9.49
N ALA A 191 -1.31 -0.17 10.17
CA ALA A 191 -2.23 0.79 9.58
C ALA A 191 -1.99 2.20 10.15
N VAL A 192 -2.31 3.22 9.35
CA VAL A 192 -2.43 4.61 9.82
C VAL A 192 -3.68 4.73 10.70
N ILE A 193 -4.79 4.14 10.23
CA ILE A 193 -6.06 4.09 10.92
C ILE A 193 -6.88 2.89 10.42
N ASN A 194 -7.50 2.18 11.36
CA ASN A 194 -8.55 1.21 11.09
C ASN A 194 -9.90 1.96 11.01
N VAL A 195 -10.54 1.90 9.85
CA VAL A 195 -11.78 2.66 9.55
C VAL A 195 -13.02 1.88 10.02
N GLY A 196 -13.00 0.55 9.93
CA GLY A 196 -14.13 -0.31 10.32
C GLY A 196 -14.59 -1.19 9.15
N PRO A 197 -15.75 -1.86 9.28
CA PRO A 197 -16.35 -2.57 8.16
C PRO A 197 -16.63 -1.61 7.01
N GLY A 198 -16.51 -2.07 5.76
CA GLY A 198 -16.74 -1.22 4.60
C GLY A 198 -16.20 -1.80 3.30
N SER A 199 -16.33 -1.06 2.20
CA SER A 199 -15.79 -1.45 0.91
C SER A 199 -15.08 -0.27 0.23
N PRO A 200 -13.73 -0.21 0.30
CA PRO A 200 -12.93 0.84 -0.34
C PRO A 200 -13.20 0.96 -1.85
N THR A 201 -13.41 2.19 -2.34
CA THR A 201 -13.59 2.46 -3.79
C THR A 201 -12.77 3.63 -4.32
N GLY A 202 -12.11 4.40 -3.46
CA GLY A 202 -11.26 5.50 -3.91
C GLY A 202 -10.61 6.26 -2.78
N ILE A 203 -9.48 6.88 -3.08
CA ILE A 203 -8.70 7.69 -2.15
C ILE A 203 -8.08 8.89 -2.87
N SER A 204 -8.10 10.07 -2.26
CA SER A 204 -7.39 11.24 -2.79
C SER A 204 -7.14 12.27 -1.70
N PHE A 205 -5.97 12.91 -1.70
CA PHE A 205 -5.77 14.13 -0.91
C PHE A 205 -6.48 15.33 -1.55
N GLY A 206 -6.91 16.28 -0.72
CA GLY A 206 -7.56 17.52 -1.16
C GLY A 206 -6.62 18.62 -1.66
N HIS A 207 -5.34 18.32 -1.91
CA HIS A 207 -4.28 19.31 -2.12
C HIS A 207 -4.53 20.30 -3.26
N HIS A 208 -5.22 19.88 -4.32
CA HIS A 208 -5.52 20.72 -5.49
C HIS A 208 -6.97 21.20 -5.52
N SER A 209 -7.70 21.00 -4.42
CA SER A 209 -9.11 21.37 -4.34
C SER A 209 -9.30 22.86 -4.09
N ASN A 210 -10.45 23.38 -4.54
CA ASN A 210 -10.97 24.70 -4.18
C ASN A 210 -11.80 24.64 -2.87
N PHE A 211 -11.66 23.59 -2.07
CA PHE A 211 -12.34 23.48 -0.78
C PHE A 211 -11.70 24.40 0.26
N PRO A 212 -12.36 24.67 1.40
CA PRO A 212 -11.74 25.39 2.50
C PRO A 212 -10.40 24.75 2.92
N SER A 213 -9.43 25.56 3.35
CA SER A 213 -8.06 25.13 3.66
C SER A 213 -7.98 23.93 4.63
N GLN A 214 -8.91 23.83 5.58
CA GLN A 214 -9.03 22.69 6.50
C GLN A 214 -9.27 21.32 5.83
N TYR A 215 -9.68 21.30 4.56
CA TYR A 215 -9.87 20.08 3.77
C TYR A 215 -8.73 19.82 2.78
N GLN A 216 -7.90 20.82 2.50
CA GLN A 216 -6.88 20.70 1.45
C GLN A 216 -5.71 19.80 1.85
N ASP A 217 -5.48 19.57 3.15
CA ASP A 217 -4.50 18.60 3.66
C ASP A 217 -5.15 17.29 4.14
N LYS A 218 -6.46 17.10 3.91
CA LYS A 218 -7.16 15.88 4.33
C LYS A 218 -7.13 14.83 3.23
N LEU A 219 -7.04 13.58 3.67
CA LEU A 219 -7.21 12.42 2.83
C LEU A 219 -8.69 12.06 2.77
N PHE A 220 -9.26 11.98 1.58
CA PHE A 220 -10.63 11.52 1.37
C PHE A 220 -10.60 10.05 1.01
N VAL A 221 -11.42 9.23 1.68
CA VAL A 221 -11.58 7.80 1.39
C VAL A 221 -13.06 7.47 1.18
N CYS A 222 -13.35 6.64 0.18
CA CYS A 222 -14.72 6.29 -0.21
C CYS A 222 -15.08 4.87 0.21
N ASP A 223 -16.30 4.71 0.71
CA ASP A 223 -16.90 3.44 1.11
C ASP A 223 -18.18 3.18 0.31
N TRP A 224 -18.17 2.10 -0.47
CA TRP A 224 -19.31 1.67 -1.28
C TRP A 224 -20.44 1.06 -0.45
N THR A 225 -20.11 0.29 0.60
CA THR A 225 -21.08 -0.47 1.40
C THR A 225 -22.01 0.47 2.14
N PHE A 226 -21.44 1.50 2.77
CA PHE A 226 -22.21 2.46 3.57
C PHE A 226 -22.53 3.76 2.83
N GLY A 227 -22.07 3.89 1.58
CA GLY A 227 -22.30 5.06 0.76
C GLY A 227 -21.77 6.35 1.37
N THR A 228 -20.52 6.31 1.84
CA THR A 228 -19.93 7.37 2.63
C THR A 228 -18.57 7.78 2.09
N ILE A 229 -18.32 9.08 2.03
CA ILE A 229 -16.99 9.65 1.89
C ILE A 229 -16.56 10.08 3.29
N TYR A 230 -15.44 9.53 3.76
CA TYR A 230 -14.78 9.98 4.98
C TYR A 230 -13.62 10.92 4.63
N THR A 231 -13.37 11.87 5.51
CA THR A 231 -12.08 12.55 5.59
C THR A 231 -11.23 11.89 6.69
N VAL A 232 -9.95 11.70 6.43
CA VAL A 232 -8.94 11.31 7.41
C VAL A 232 -8.00 12.49 7.61
N GLU A 233 -7.95 12.97 8.85
CA GLU A 233 -7.01 13.99 9.27
C GLU A 233 -5.71 13.32 9.70
N MET A 234 -4.68 13.48 8.87
CA MET A 234 -3.38 12.85 9.08
C MET A 234 -2.62 13.57 10.20
N LYS A 235 -1.86 12.82 11.01
CA LYS A 235 -0.96 13.37 12.03
C LYS A 235 0.35 12.63 11.96
N GLU A 236 1.45 13.36 11.93
CA GLU A 236 2.80 12.76 11.99
C GLU A 236 2.98 11.97 13.29
N ASP A 237 3.42 10.73 13.15
CA ASP A 237 3.79 9.83 14.24
C ASP A 237 5.08 9.07 13.87
N GLY A 238 6.19 9.49 14.48
CA GLY A 238 7.53 9.11 14.02
C GLY A 238 7.77 9.51 12.56
N SER A 239 8.36 8.59 11.78
CA SER A 239 8.60 8.66 10.34
C SER A 239 7.39 8.23 9.49
N SER A 240 6.22 8.12 10.11
CA SER A 240 4.96 7.69 9.50
C SER A 240 3.81 8.55 10.04
N TYR A 241 2.57 8.02 9.97
CA TYR A 241 1.36 8.76 10.28
C TYR A 241 0.38 7.94 11.12
N THR A 242 -0.37 8.63 11.95
CA THR A 242 -1.67 8.19 12.47
C THR A 242 -2.76 9.10 11.90
N GLY A 243 -4.03 8.82 12.16
CA GLY A 243 -5.12 9.69 11.71
C GLY A 243 -6.40 9.55 12.51
N THR A 244 -7.31 10.49 12.30
CA THR A 244 -8.68 10.45 12.79
C THR A 244 -9.64 10.60 11.63
N LYS A 245 -10.68 9.76 11.58
CA LYS A 245 -11.70 9.85 10.53
C LYS A 245 -12.87 10.73 10.95
N LYS A 246 -13.48 11.41 9.99
CA LYS A 246 -14.77 12.11 10.12
C LYS A 246 -15.59 11.90 8.86
N GLU A 247 -16.89 11.67 9.03
CA GLU A 247 -17.82 11.67 7.90
C GLU A 247 -17.79 13.03 7.20
N PHE A 248 -17.65 13.00 5.87
CA PHE A 248 -17.68 14.18 5.03
C PHE A 248 -19.00 14.27 4.25
N LEU A 249 -19.41 13.15 3.66
CA LEU A 249 -20.65 13.04 2.90
C LEU A 249 -21.19 11.62 3.08
N HIS A 250 -22.50 11.48 3.25
CA HIS A 250 -23.18 10.19 3.30
C HIS A 250 -24.51 10.26 2.54
N GLY A 251 -24.99 9.14 2.01
CA GLY A 251 -26.34 9.01 1.49
C GLY A 251 -26.85 7.57 1.44
N ASN A 252 -28.19 7.43 1.36
CA ASN A 252 -28.89 6.15 1.39
C ASN A 252 -29.83 5.99 0.17
N PRO A 253 -29.43 5.27 -0.89
CA PRO A 253 -28.09 4.76 -1.18
C PRO A 253 -27.19 5.82 -1.85
N LEU A 254 -25.89 5.78 -1.54
CA LEU A 254 -24.86 6.55 -2.24
C LEU A 254 -23.63 5.67 -2.47
N ASN A 255 -23.81 4.53 -3.13
CA ASN A 255 -22.79 3.53 -3.39
C ASN A 255 -21.67 4.05 -4.30
N ILE A 256 -20.74 4.83 -3.73
CA ILE A 256 -19.63 5.50 -4.41
C ILE A 256 -18.69 4.46 -4.99
N SER A 257 -18.44 4.54 -6.29
CA SER A 257 -17.58 3.59 -7.02
C SER A 257 -16.22 4.17 -7.42
N ALA A 258 -16.08 5.49 -7.49
CA ALA A 258 -14.79 6.18 -7.66
C ALA A 258 -14.94 7.68 -7.33
N MET A 259 -13.83 8.35 -6.97
CA MET A 259 -13.77 9.78 -6.66
C MET A 259 -12.43 10.41 -7.06
N ARG A 260 -12.44 11.59 -7.70
CA ARG A 260 -11.24 12.37 -8.00
C ARG A 260 -11.50 13.87 -7.83
N PHE A 261 -10.44 14.62 -7.52
CA PHE A 261 -10.45 16.07 -7.72
C PHE A 261 -10.09 16.39 -9.17
N GLY A 262 -10.92 17.19 -9.83
CA GLY A 262 -10.70 17.66 -11.20
C GLY A 262 -9.68 18.79 -11.26
N PRO A 263 -9.20 19.14 -12.47
CA PRO A 263 -8.28 20.27 -12.68
C PRO A 263 -8.88 21.63 -12.32
N ASP A 264 -10.21 21.72 -12.23
CA ASP A 264 -10.97 22.87 -11.73
C ASP A 264 -11.03 22.96 -10.20
N GLY A 265 -10.37 22.02 -9.49
CA GLY A 265 -10.34 21.91 -8.05
C GLY A 265 -11.66 21.48 -7.42
N HIS A 266 -12.61 20.93 -8.18
CA HIS A 266 -13.84 20.35 -7.65
C HIS A 266 -13.70 18.85 -7.43
N MET A 267 -14.44 18.29 -6.48
CA MET A 267 -14.51 16.84 -6.32
C MET A 267 -15.60 16.28 -7.24
N TYR A 268 -15.25 15.26 -7.99
CA TYR A 268 -16.17 14.47 -8.80
C TYR A 268 -16.19 13.05 -8.28
N PHE A 269 -17.37 12.47 -8.15
CA PHE A 269 -17.50 11.06 -7.81
C PHE A 269 -18.66 10.44 -8.57
N ILE A 270 -18.53 9.15 -8.85
CA ILE A 270 -19.58 8.35 -9.46
C ILE A 270 -20.15 7.39 -8.42
N MET A 271 -21.44 7.08 -8.56
CA MET A 271 -22.07 5.97 -7.85
C MET A 271 -22.50 4.89 -8.84
N GLY A 272 -22.62 3.65 -8.37
CA GLY A 272 -23.13 2.54 -9.17
C GLY A 272 -22.53 1.18 -8.79
N GLY A 273 -22.65 0.23 -9.72
CA GLY A 273 -22.22 -1.16 -9.53
C GLY A 273 -23.36 -2.07 -9.10
N ARG A 274 -23.20 -3.39 -9.28
CA ARG A 274 -24.20 -4.43 -8.95
C ARG A 274 -25.61 -4.12 -9.48
N ASN A 275 -25.71 -3.73 -10.76
CA ASN A 275 -26.96 -3.39 -11.46
C ASN A 275 -27.76 -2.21 -10.85
N THR A 276 -27.12 -1.37 -10.04
CA THR A 276 -27.71 -0.12 -9.55
C THR A 276 -27.55 1.02 -10.56
N ALA A 277 -28.42 2.03 -10.48
CA ALA A 277 -28.35 3.21 -11.33
C ALA A 277 -27.03 3.97 -11.14
N SER A 278 -26.41 4.39 -12.24
CA SER A 278 -25.19 5.18 -12.21
C SER A 278 -25.50 6.68 -12.24
N LYS A 279 -24.78 7.47 -11.45
CA LYS A 279 -24.85 8.94 -11.46
C LYS A 279 -23.46 9.53 -11.26
N LEU A 280 -23.24 10.72 -11.85
CA LEU A 280 -22.07 11.56 -11.63
C LEU A 280 -22.46 12.73 -10.74
N TYR A 281 -21.69 12.95 -9.67
CA TYR A 281 -21.85 14.08 -8.77
C TYR A 281 -20.63 14.99 -8.83
N ARG A 282 -20.89 16.28 -8.64
CA ARG A 282 -19.86 17.31 -8.44
C ARG A 282 -20.09 17.99 -7.11
N ILE A 283 -19.06 18.01 -6.26
CA ILE A 283 -19.03 18.79 -5.02
C ILE A 283 -18.10 19.98 -5.23
N ARG A 284 -18.64 21.18 -4.99
CA ARG A 284 -17.90 22.44 -5.04
C ARG A 284 -18.17 23.28 -3.80
N HIS A 285 -17.18 24.05 -3.37
CA HIS A 285 -17.37 25.08 -2.38
C HIS A 285 -17.98 26.33 -3.05
N THR A 286 -19.03 26.90 -2.45
CA THR A 286 -19.74 28.10 -2.95
C THR A 286 -19.58 29.34 -2.06
N GLY A 287 -18.86 29.24 -0.95
CA GLY A 287 -18.60 30.35 -0.03
C GLY A 287 -17.28 31.04 -0.33
N GLU A 288 -16.93 32.03 0.50
CA GLU A 288 -15.68 32.76 0.35
C GLU A 288 -14.47 31.86 0.60
N LYS A 289 -13.47 31.97 -0.29
CA LYS A 289 -12.25 31.19 -0.19
C LYS A 289 -11.38 31.76 0.94
N ASN A 290 -11.33 31.04 2.07
CA ASN A 290 -10.38 31.37 3.14
C ASN A 290 -8.95 31.24 2.63
N GLN A 291 -8.15 32.32 2.74
CA GLN A 291 -6.76 32.40 2.25
C GLN A 291 -5.73 31.73 3.20
N VAL A 292 -6.17 30.93 4.16
CA VAL A 292 -5.24 30.26 5.08
C VAL A 292 -4.49 29.18 4.30
N ALA A 293 -3.16 29.21 4.36
CA ALA A 293 -2.34 28.18 3.74
C ALA A 293 -2.71 26.79 4.30
N PRO A 294 -2.74 25.74 3.46
CA PRO A 294 -2.91 24.38 3.94
C PRO A 294 -1.84 24.02 4.97
N ARG A 295 -2.21 23.14 5.91
CA ARG A 295 -1.27 22.62 6.91
C ARG A 295 -0.19 21.80 6.21
N ALA A 296 1.07 22.02 6.59
CA ALA A 296 2.21 21.21 6.17
C ALA A 296 2.61 20.22 7.28
N LEU A 297 2.83 18.96 6.92
CA LEU A 297 3.23 17.88 7.83
C LEU A 297 4.74 17.65 7.77
N ILE A 298 5.51 18.61 8.28
CA ILE A 298 6.99 18.61 8.22
C ILE A 298 7.68 18.49 9.59
N LYS A 299 6.92 18.33 10.68
CA LYS A 299 7.47 18.32 12.04
C LYS A 299 8.49 17.20 12.26
N ASN A 300 8.27 16.04 11.65
CA ASN A 300 9.10 14.85 11.80
C ASN A 300 9.94 14.55 10.55
N GLN A 301 10.25 15.57 9.72
CA GLN A 301 11.00 15.37 8.48
C GLN A 301 12.32 14.60 8.69
N GLY A 302 13.10 14.93 9.73
CA GLY A 302 14.36 14.22 10.00
C GLY A 302 14.19 12.72 10.30
N LEU A 303 13.04 12.29 10.85
CA LEU A 303 12.76 10.86 11.03
C LEU A 303 12.37 10.19 9.70
N ARG A 304 11.64 10.90 8.83
CA ARG A 304 11.37 10.44 7.46
C ARG A 304 12.65 10.34 6.65
N ASP A 305 13.53 11.33 6.72
CA ASP A 305 14.82 11.33 6.04
C ASP A 305 15.67 10.14 6.50
N LEU A 306 15.69 9.86 7.82
CA LEU A 306 16.35 8.68 8.35
C LEU A 306 15.75 7.38 7.79
N ARG A 307 14.42 7.24 7.79
CA ARG A 307 13.72 6.09 7.19
C ARG A 307 14.09 5.93 5.72
N HIS A 308 13.94 6.97 4.90
CA HIS A 308 14.29 6.96 3.47
C HIS A 308 15.77 6.59 3.26
N SER A 309 16.67 7.04 4.13
CA SER A 309 18.09 6.66 4.04
C SER A 309 18.33 5.16 4.24
N LEU A 310 17.51 4.47 5.04
CA LEU A 310 17.57 3.01 5.23
C LEU A 310 16.93 2.30 4.04
N GLU A 311 15.84 2.84 3.53
CA GLU A 311 15.10 2.30 2.38
C GLU A 311 15.91 2.28 1.08
N GLN A 312 16.93 3.14 0.95
CA GLN A 312 17.92 3.08 -0.14
C GLN A 312 18.70 1.76 -0.19
N CYS A 313 18.71 0.98 0.90
CA CYS A 313 19.34 -0.33 0.97
C CYS A 313 18.38 -1.50 0.68
N HIS A 314 17.13 -1.22 0.29
CA HIS A 314 16.15 -2.25 -0.06
C HIS A 314 16.34 -2.72 -1.52
N GLY A 315 15.88 -3.95 -1.83
CA GLY A 315 15.87 -4.52 -3.18
C GLY A 315 17.23 -4.93 -3.76
N ASN A 316 18.34 -4.65 -3.08
CA ASN A 316 19.66 -5.10 -3.53
C ASN A 316 20.60 -5.40 -2.36
N ASN A 317 21.56 -6.29 -2.61
CA ASN A 317 22.54 -6.75 -1.63
C ASN A 317 23.94 -6.12 -1.81
N THR A 318 24.06 -5.12 -2.69
CA THR A 318 25.36 -4.63 -3.16
C THR A 318 26.12 -3.85 -2.07
N ALA A 319 25.38 -3.22 -1.16
CA ALA A 319 25.95 -2.44 -0.07
C ALA A 319 26.57 -3.33 1.03
N GLY A 320 26.12 -4.58 1.19
CA GLY A 320 26.68 -5.58 2.09
C GLY A 320 26.87 -5.07 3.52
N VAL A 321 28.08 -5.19 4.05
CA VAL A 321 28.44 -4.77 5.42
C VAL A 321 28.12 -3.29 5.68
N LYS A 322 28.26 -2.41 4.68
CA LYS A 322 27.97 -0.97 4.86
C LYS A 322 26.48 -0.72 5.15
N ALA A 323 25.58 -1.45 4.49
CA ALA A 323 24.15 -1.37 4.79
C ALA A 323 23.83 -1.95 6.17
N ILE A 324 24.47 -3.07 6.54
CA ILE A 324 24.29 -3.71 7.85
C ILE A 324 24.71 -2.75 8.97
N ASP A 325 25.92 -2.18 8.90
CA ASP A 325 26.43 -1.30 9.95
C ASP A 325 25.65 0.01 10.04
N LYS A 326 25.14 0.53 8.90
CA LYS A 326 24.21 1.65 8.88
C LYS A 326 22.88 1.32 9.57
N ALA A 327 22.29 0.16 9.28
CA ALA A 327 20.94 -0.18 9.72
C ALA A 327 20.87 -0.79 11.12
N TRP A 328 21.88 -1.57 11.54
CA TRP A 328 21.87 -2.33 12.80
C TRP A 328 21.54 -1.49 14.06
N PRO A 329 22.10 -0.28 14.24
CA PRO A 329 21.78 0.55 15.41
C PRO A 329 20.29 0.89 15.50
N HIS A 330 19.62 1.01 14.35
CA HIS A 330 18.23 1.43 14.23
C HIS A 330 17.21 0.31 14.48
N LEU A 331 17.64 -0.95 14.64
CA LEU A 331 16.77 -2.04 15.08
C LEU A 331 16.17 -1.82 16.48
N ALA A 332 16.76 -0.95 17.29
CA ALA A 332 16.25 -0.55 18.60
C ALA A 332 15.54 0.81 18.62
N HIS A 333 15.41 1.49 17.47
CA HIS A 333 14.84 2.84 17.42
C HIS A 333 13.40 2.88 18.01
N PRO A 334 12.97 3.92 18.73
CA PRO A 334 11.62 3.99 19.32
C PRO A 334 10.49 3.96 18.27
N ASP A 335 10.70 4.57 17.11
CA ASP A 335 9.76 4.50 15.97
C ASP A 335 9.80 3.13 15.27
N ARG A 336 8.64 2.49 15.16
CA ARG A 336 8.48 1.18 14.52
C ARG A 336 8.82 1.17 13.03
N ASN A 337 8.56 2.25 12.31
CA ASN A 337 8.75 2.30 10.85
C ASN A 337 10.25 2.41 10.51
N ILE A 338 11.03 3.10 11.35
CA ILE A 338 12.49 3.09 11.27
C ILE A 338 13.04 1.69 11.60
N ARG A 339 12.51 1.00 12.62
CA ARG A 339 12.93 -0.39 12.90
C ARG A 339 12.61 -1.33 11.74
N TYR A 340 11.43 -1.17 11.14
CA TYR A 340 11.00 -1.94 9.98
C TYR A 340 11.96 -1.72 8.81
N ALA A 341 12.19 -0.47 8.40
CA ALA A 341 13.14 -0.14 7.33
C ALA A 341 14.56 -0.64 7.62
N ALA A 342 15.05 -0.48 8.86
CA ALA A 342 16.35 -1.01 9.26
C ALA A 342 16.44 -2.53 9.11
N ARG A 343 15.40 -3.26 9.54
CA ARG A 343 15.35 -4.72 9.39
C ARG A 343 15.35 -5.12 7.92
N LEU A 344 14.52 -4.50 7.09
CA LEU A 344 14.44 -4.80 5.65
C LEU A 344 15.76 -4.48 4.93
N ALA A 345 16.47 -3.41 5.32
CA ALA A 345 17.81 -3.12 4.82
C ALA A 345 18.81 -4.24 5.12
N ILE A 346 18.75 -4.84 6.32
CA ILE A 346 19.60 -5.98 6.73
C ILE A 346 19.18 -7.26 6.01
N GLU A 347 17.89 -7.55 5.96
CA GLU A 347 17.33 -8.74 5.29
C GLU A 347 17.61 -8.79 3.79
N ASN A 348 17.83 -7.63 3.15
CA ASN A 348 18.28 -7.58 1.75
C ASN A 348 19.77 -7.93 1.57
N GLN A 349 20.56 -8.02 2.64
CA GLN A 349 21.98 -8.37 2.57
C GLN A 349 22.21 -9.86 2.82
N ASN A 350 23.35 -10.39 2.35
CA ASN A 350 23.73 -11.78 2.58
C ASN A 350 23.75 -12.12 4.08
N VAL A 351 22.95 -13.11 4.48
CA VAL A 351 22.76 -13.56 5.87
C VAL A 351 24.08 -13.89 6.59
N GLN A 352 25.08 -14.37 5.86
CA GLN A 352 26.37 -14.72 6.46
C GLN A 352 27.16 -13.52 6.98
N LEU A 353 26.82 -12.30 6.55
CA LEU A 353 27.46 -11.08 7.02
C LEU A 353 26.93 -10.60 8.37
N TRP A 354 25.75 -11.08 8.81
CA TRP A 354 25.09 -10.53 10.00
C TRP A 354 24.50 -11.56 10.96
N GLN A 355 24.38 -12.84 10.59
CA GLN A 355 23.81 -13.86 11.48
C GLN A 355 24.50 -13.96 12.85
N ASP A 356 25.83 -13.78 12.90
CA ASP A 356 26.58 -13.87 14.16
C ASP A 356 26.36 -12.65 15.05
N LYS A 357 26.06 -11.48 14.46
CA LYS A 357 25.71 -10.26 15.20
C LYS A 357 24.45 -10.47 16.04
N VAL A 358 23.49 -11.28 15.56
CA VAL A 358 22.27 -11.65 16.31
C VAL A 358 22.61 -12.31 17.64
N PHE A 359 23.58 -13.23 17.64
CA PHE A 359 23.92 -14.00 18.83
C PHE A 359 24.77 -13.21 19.83
N SER A 360 25.55 -12.23 19.36
CA SER A 360 26.31 -11.30 20.22
C SER A 360 25.50 -10.11 20.74
N GLU A 361 24.32 -9.83 20.17
CA GLU A 361 23.51 -8.65 20.55
C GLU A 361 22.97 -8.74 21.98
N SER A 362 22.90 -7.64 22.71
CA SER A 362 22.40 -7.60 24.09
C SER A 362 21.17 -6.70 24.27
N ASP A 363 20.90 -5.79 23.34
CA ASP A 363 19.71 -4.96 23.38
C ASP A 363 18.45 -5.79 23.07
N PRO A 364 17.45 -5.86 23.97
CA PRO A 364 16.27 -6.71 23.78
C PRO A 364 15.49 -6.39 22.50
N ARG A 365 15.39 -5.12 22.12
CA ARG A 365 14.64 -4.72 20.92
C ARG A 365 15.39 -5.10 19.65
N ARG A 366 16.72 -4.92 19.61
CA ARG A 366 17.55 -5.41 18.50
C ARG A 366 17.49 -6.93 18.39
N ILE A 367 17.52 -7.66 19.52
CA ILE A 367 17.37 -9.12 19.53
C ILE A 367 16.06 -9.51 18.84
N ILE A 368 14.92 -8.90 19.22
CA ILE A 368 13.62 -9.22 18.60
C ILE A 368 13.65 -9.05 17.08
N TYR A 369 14.04 -7.86 16.59
CA TYR A 369 13.99 -7.59 15.14
C TYR A 369 15.03 -8.37 14.34
N SER A 370 16.24 -8.56 14.88
CA SER A 370 17.29 -9.32 14.22
C SER A 370 17.04 -10.83 14.26
N ALA A 371 16.40 -11.36 15.31
CA ALA A 371 15.97 -12.75 15.37
C ALA A 371 14.86 -13.04 14.36
N ILE A 372 13.89 -12.14 14.20
CA ILE A 372 12.86 -12.27 13.16
C ILE A 372 13.51 -12.31 11.76
N ALA A 373 14.43 -11.40 11.48
CA ALA A 373 15.20 -11.43 10.24
C ALA A 373 15.93 -12.77 10.07
N LEU A 374 16.60 -13.26 11.12
CA LEU A 374 17.34 -14.52 11.04
C LEU A 374 16.42 -15.73 10.84
N CYS A 375 15.22 -15.75 11.42
CA CYS A 375 14.24 -16.82 11.18
C CYS A 375 13.80 -16.90 9.72
N ARG A 376 13.72 -15.75 9.03
CA ARG A 376 13.28 -15.68 7.63
C ARG A 376 14.38 -16.05 6.62
N HIS A 377 15.65 -15.81 6.98
CA HIS A 377 16.79 -15.93 6.07
C HIS A 377 17.80 -17.01 6.42
N GLY A 378 17.86 -17.41 7.69
CA GLY A 378 18.85 -18.33 8.22
C GLY A 378 18.56 -19.78 7.90
N ASN A 379 19.59 -20.62 8.04
CA ASN A 379 19.43 -22.06 7.91
C ASN A 379 18.62 -22.61 9.12
N LYS A 380 17.76 -23.62 8.87
CA LYS A 380 16.98 -24.31 9.90
C LYS A 380 17.83 -24.82 11.09
N SER A 381 19.11 -25.15 10.87
CA SER A 381 20.06 -25.56 11.91
C SER A 381 20.26 -24.51 13.02
N LEU A 382 19.99 -23.23 12.75
CA LEU A 382 20.12 -22.14 13.71
C LEU A 382 18.94 -22.02 14.68
N SER A 383 17.81 -22.70 14.42
CA SER A 383 16.56 -22.59 15.19
C SER A 383 16.74 -22.73 16.70
N GLY A 384 17.45 -23.77 17.17
CA GLY A 384 17.71 -23.97 18.59
C GLY A 384 18.56 -22.86 19.23
N LYS A 385 19.47 -22.24 18.46
CA LYS A 385 20.31 -21.14 18.92
C LYS A 385 19.51 -19.83 19.01
N VAL A 386 18.61 -19.59 18.06
CA VAL A 386 17.69 -18.45 18.08
C VAL A 386 16.72 -18.55 19.26
N LEU A 387 16.10 -19.71 19.49
CA LEU A 387 15.19 -19.92 20.63
C LEU A 387 15.85 -19.60 21.97
N LYS A 388 17.08 -20.08 22.18
CA LYS A 388 17.86 -19.77 23.39
C LYS A 388 18.21 -18.28 23.53
N LYS A 389 18.31 -17.55 22.42
CA LYS A 389 18.63 -16.12 22.42
C LYS A 389 17.42 -15.24 22.78
N THR A 390 16.21 -15.74 22.50
CA THR A 390 14.94 -15.04 22.73
C THR A 390 14.27 -15.40 24.06
N GLN A 391 14.83 -16.35 24.81
CA GLN A 391 14.50 -16.64 26.21
C GLN A 391 15.24 -15.66 27.12
#